data_AF-A0A441V9I0-F1
#
_entry.id   AF-A0A441V9I0-F1
#
_cell.length_a   1.000
_cell.length_b   1.000
_cell.length_c   1.000
_cell.angle_alpha   90.00
_cell.angle_beta   90.00
_cell.angle_gamma   90.00
#
_symmetry.space_group_name_H-M   'P 1'
#
loop_
_entity.id
_entity.type
_entity.pdbx_description
1 polymer ?
#
loop_
_entity_poly.entity_id
_entity_poly.type
_entity_poly.pdbx_seq_one_letter_code
_entity_poly.pdbx_strand_id
1 'polypeptide(L)'
;MARKNLLAGLSETETDDQVSSTSTAAYPIRGASKSMIRSVNELAKQADAYLEGEHVVELDPNVIDGSFVSDRMGDDKEQYQELLEAIRERGQDTPILVRPHPGIDGRYMIVFGHRRVRVAGELGRKVRAVVKEIDDKTHVIAQGQENSARANLSFI
;
A
#
# COMPACT_ATOMS: atom_id res chain seq x y z
N MET A 1 35.68 31.31 33.05
CA MET A 1 36.64 31.24 31.93
C MET A 1 36.68 29.80 31.44
N ALA A 2 36.09 29.50 30.27
CA ALA A 2 36.75 29.09 29.02
C ALA A 2 37.62 27.82 29.18
N ARG A 3 37.48 26.74 28.41
CA ARG A 3 37.51 26.62 26.93
C ARG A 3 36.76 25.32 26.52
N LYS A 4 35.85 25.26 25.55
CA LYS A 4 35.89 25.56 24.09
C LYS A 4 36.55 24.43 23.26
N ASN A 5 35.70 23.77 22.46
CA ASN A 5 35.93 23.00 21.22
C ASN A 5 36.38 21.52 21.29
N LEU A 6 35.44 20.59 21.04
CA LEU A 6 35.71 19.20 20.61
C LEU A 6 35.15 18.87 19.21
N LEU A 7 34.59 19.88 18.51
CA LEU A 7 34.00 19.70 17.18
C LEU A 7 34.92 20.34 16.12
N ALA A 8 36.09 19.74 15.95
CA ALA A 8 37.02 20.05 14.87
C ALA A 8 37.71 18.75 14.48
N GLY A 9 37.20 18.06 13.47
CA GLY A 9 37.85 16.84 13.00
C GLY A 9 37.07 15.98 12.02
N LEU A 10 35.96 16.43 11.44
CA LEU A 10 35.23 15.66 10.44
C LEU A 10 34.82 16.57 9.28
N SER A 11 35.81 16.95 8.48
CA SER A 11 35.61 17.35 7.10
C SER A 11 36.77 16.79 6.30
N GLU A 12 36.41 16.01 5.27
CA GLU A 12 37.21 15.63 4.11
C GLU A 12 38.24 14.51 4.33
N THR A 13 37.93 13.33 3.81
CA THR A 13 38.69 12.72 2.70
C THR A 13 37.83 11.62 2.07
N GLU A 14 37.44 11.86 0.81
CA GLU A 14 36.93 10.84 -0.10
C GLU A 14 38.03 9.84 -0.49
N THR A 15 37.60 8.75 -1.12
CA THR A 15 38.33 7.80 -1.97
C THR A 15 38.86 6.50 -1.35
N ASP A 16 38.18 5.44 -1.79
CA ASP A 16 38.68 4.24 -2.46
C ASP A 16 38.72 2.92 -1.69
N ASP A 17 38.21 1.93 -2.41
CA ASP A 17 38.18 0.51 -2.10
C ASP A 17 39.55 -0.01 -1.66
N GLN A 18 39.58 -0.91 -0.68
CA GLN A 18 40.32 -2.17 -0.77
C GLN A 18 40.08 -3.02 0.49
N VAL A 19 39.95 -4.31 0.24
CA VAL A 19 39.63 -5.38 1.17
C VAL A 19 40.81 -5.64 2.12
N SER A 20 40.57 -5.67 3.43
CA SER A 20 41.44 -6.42 4.35
C SER A 20 40.70 -6.87 5.60
N SER A 21 40.55 -8.19 5.67
CA SER A 21 40.07 -8.99 6.79
C SER A 21 40.73 -8.62 8.11
N THR A 22 39.94 -8.17 9.08
CA THR A 22 40.32 -8.28 10.50
C THR A 22 39.18 -8.93 11.28
N SER A 23 39.52 -10.02 11.94
CA SER A 23 38.69 -10.97 12.66
C SER A 23 37.83 -10.30 13.75
N THR A 24 36.52 -10.20 13.53
CA THR A 24 35.55 -10.11 14.63
C THR A 24 35.12 -11.52 15.00
N ALA A 25 35.48 -11.92 16.21
CA ALA A 25 35.23 -13.23 16.81
C ALA A 25 33.82 -13.76 16.48
N ALA A 26 33.77 -14.88 15.76
CA ALA A 26 32.55 -15.61 15.50
C ALA A 26 32.07 -16.24 16.82
N TYR A 27 31.19 -15.53 17.53
CA TYR A 27 30.41 -16.15 18.59
C TYR A 27 29.48 -17.19 17.97
N PRO A 28 29.49 -18.46 18.40
CA PRO A 28 28.52 -19.43 17.92
C PRO A 28 27.14 -19.02 18.44
N ILE A 29 26.34 -18.40 17.58
CA ILE A 29 24.94 -18.05 17.81
C ILE A 29 24.14 -19.35 18.00
N ARG A 30 24.08 -19.84 19.24
CA ARG A 30 23.26 -20.98 19.64
C ARG A 30 21.81 -20.53 19.87
N GLY A 31 20.88 -21.19 19.18
CA GLY A 31 19.46 -21.35 19.53
C GLY A 31 18.65 -20.06 19.71
N ALA A 32 18.83 -19.37 20.85
CA ALA A 32 18.07 -18.19 21.24
C ALA A 32 18.34 -16.97 20.35
N SER A 33 19.59 -16.80 19.91
CA SER A 33 19.98 -15.67 19.04
C SER A 33 19.51 -15.84 17.59
N LYS A 34 19.35 -17.07 17.09
CA LYS A 34 18.70 -17.33 15.79
C LYS A 34 17.20 -17.03 15.84
N SER A 35 16.54 -17.31 16.96
CA SER A 35 15.13 -16.94 17.17
C SER A 35 14.96 -15.42 17.26
N MET A 36 15.84 -14.72 17.98
CA MET A 36 15.81 -13.24 18.04
C MET A 36 16.06 -12.60 16.67
N ILE A 37 17.03 -13.10 15.88
CA ILE A 37 17.28 -12.59 14.52
C ILE A 37 16.08 -12.85 13.59
N ARG A 38 15.39 -13.99 13.71
CA ARG A 38 14.14 -14.24 12.98
C ARG A 38 13.04 -13.27 13.39
N SER A 39 12.84 -13.06 14.69
CA SER A 39 11.84 -12.10 15.19
C SER A 39 12.13 -10.67 14.75
N VAL A 40 13.41 -10.26 14.72
CA VAL A 40 13.83 -8.94 14.21
C VAL A 40 13.59 -8.83 12.70
N ASN A 41 13.92 -9.86 11.92
CA ASN A 41 13.64 -9.87 10.48
C ASN A 41 12.14 -9.93 10.17
N GLU A 42 11.33 -10.57 11.01
CA GLU A 42 9.87 -10.63 10.87
C GLU A 42 9.22 -9.30 11.24
N LEU A 43 9.73 -8.63 12.29
CA LEU A 43 9.40 -7.24 12.61
C LEU A 43 9.81 -6.27 11.50
N ALA A 44 10.99 -6.45 10.89
CA ALA A 44 11.46 -5.62 9.79
C ALA A 44 10.58 -5.83 8.54
N LYS A 45 10.23 -7.06 8.19
CA LYS A 45 9.27 -7.34 7.10
C LYS A 45 7.88 -6.80 7.39
N GLN A 46 7.43 -6.86 8.64
CA GLN A 46 6.18 -6.21 9.03
C GLN A 46 6.31 -4.70 8.86
N ALA A 47 7.41 -4.08 9.31
CA ALA A 47 7.71 -2.65 9.13
C ALA A 47 7.79 -2.24 7.66
N ASP A 48 8.39 -3.05 6.81
CA ASP A 48 8.46 -2.81 5.37
C ASP A 48 7.06 -2.95 4.75
N ALA A 49 6.26 -3.95 5.13
CA ALA A 49 4.85 -4.04 4.72
C ALA A 49 3.99 -2.88 5.27
N TYR A 50 4.32 -2.33 6.45
CA TYR A 50 3.74 -1.11 7.00
C TYR A 50 4.10 0.11 6.14
N LEU A 51 5.30 0.16 5.56
CA LEU A 51 5.77 1.23 4.67
C LEU A 51 5.30 1.06 3.22
N GLU A 52 5.07 -0.17 2.77
CA GLU A 52 4.62 -0.53 1.41
C GLU A 52 3.10 -0.41 1.20
N GLY A 53 2.35 0.03 2.21
CA GLY A 53 0.93 0.35 2.06
C GLY A 53 0.00 -0.86 2.03
N GLU A 54 0.45 -2.04 2.47
CA GLU A 54 -0.38 -3.26 2.52
C GLU A 54 -1.43 -3.25 3.64
N HIS A 55 -1.47 -2.19 4.46
CA HIS A 55 -2.40 -2.11 5.57
C HIS A 55 -3.80 -1.70 5.10
N VAL A 56 -4.81 -2.49 5.47
CA VAL A 56 -6.21 -2.14 5.24
C VAL A 56 -6.61 -1.04 6.21
N VAL A 57 -7.07 0.09 5.67
CA VAL A 57 -7.60 1.24 6.40
C VAL A 57 -9.09 1.41 6.11
N GLU A 58 -9.81 2.10 6.99
CA GLU A 58 -11.20 2.48 6.73
C GLU A 58 -11.28 3.95 6.32
N LEU A 59 -11.76 4.19 5.10
CA LEU A 59 -11.90 5.51 4.53
C LEU A 59 -13.37 5.92 4.42
N ASP A 60 -13.63 7.22 4.58
CA ASP A 60 -14.93 7.79 4.24
C ASP A 60 -15.08 7.78 2.70
N PRO A 61 -16.18 7.28 2.14
CA PRO A 61 -16.42 7.36 0.70
C PRO A 61 -16.31 8.77 0.11
N ASN A 62 -16.52 9.82 0.91
CA ASN A 62 -16.47 11.22 0.47
C ASN A 62 -15.05 11.77 0.25
N VAL A 63 -14.03 11.14 0.85
CA VAL A 63 -12.61 11.51 0.63
C VAL A 63 -11.99 10.77 -0.56
N ILE A 64 -12.79 9.95 -1.24
CA ILE A 64 -12.37 9.12 -2.35
C ILE A 64 -12.95 9.67 -3.66
N ASP A 65 -12.05 10.01 -4.58
CA ASP A 65 -12.37 10.48 -5.92
C ASP A 65 -12.39 9.31 -6.92
N GLY A 66 -13.34 9.37 -7.86
CA GLY A 66 -13.42 8.41 -8.96
C GLY A 66 -12.19 8.51 -9.87
N SER A 67 -11.80 7.38 -10.48
CA SER A 67 -10.75 7.38 -11.50
C SER A 67 -11.18 8.20 -12.73
N PHE A 68 -10.19 8.81 -13.40
CA PHE A 68 -10.31 9.53 -14.67
C PHE A 68 -10.79 8.65 -15.83
N VAL A 69 -10.62 7.33 -15.73
CA VAL A 69 -11.19 6.39 -16.69
C VAL A 69 -12.61 6.06 -16.26
N SER A 70 -13.57 6.49 -17.08
CA SER A 70 -14.97 6.16 -16.93
C SER A 70 -15.10 4.63 -16.87
N ASP A 71 -15.44 4.12 -15.68
CA ASP A 71 -15.91 2.74 -15.52
C ASP A 71 -17.02 2.56 -16.55
N ARG A 72 -16.88 1.60 -17.45
CA ARG A 72 -17.97 1.18 -18.35
C ARG A 72 -18.99 0.47 -17.48
N MET A 73 -19.64 1.24 -16.61
CA MET A 73 -20.77 0.91 -15.77
C MET A 73 -21.97 0.61 -16.68
N GLY A 74 -21.82 -0.42 -17.51
CA GLY A 74 -22.92 -1.10 -18.16
C GLY A 74 -23.70 -1.81 -17.07
N ASP A 75 -24.80 -1.18 -16.69
CA ASP A 75 -26.15 -1.71 -16.84
C ASP A 75 -26.56 -2.99 -16.11
N ASP A 76 -25.69 -3.68 -15.37
CA ASP A 76 -26.11 -4.85 -14.61
C ASP A 76 -26.59 -4.46 -13.19
N LYS A 77 -27.79 -3.89 -13.16
CA LYS A 77 -28.46 -3.43 -11.93
C LYS A 77 -28.65 -4.57 -10.94
N GLU A 78 -28.84 -5.80 -11.42
CA GLU A 78 -29.03 -7.00 -10.60
C GLU A 78 -27.75 -7.33 -9.82
N GLN A 79 -26.60 -7.41 -10.49
CA GLN A 79 -25.30 -7.62 -9.82
C GLN A 79 -24.97 -6.52 -8.80
N TYR A 80 -25.38 -5.28 -9.07
CA TYR A 80 -25.18 -4.18 -8.12
C TYR A 80 -26.03 -4.38 -6.86
N GLN A 81 -27.31 -4.74 -7.02
CA GLN A 81 -28.19 -5.01 -5.88
C GLN A 81 -27.69 -6.21 -5.07
N GLU A 82 -27.23 -7.28 -5.72
CA GLU A 82 -26.62 -8.42 -5.03
C GLU A 82 -25.40 -8.02 -4.21
N LEU A 83 -24.51 -7.18 -4.77
CA LEU A 83 -23.35 -6.66 -4.04
C LEU A 83 -23.76 -5.78 -2.86
N LEU A 84 -24.81 -4.98 -3.04
CA LEU A 84 -25.32 -4.10 -2.01
C LEU A 84 -25.92 -4.88 -0.84
N GLU A 85 -26.77 -5.88 -1.11
CA GLU A 85 -27.31 -6.78 -0.07
C GLU A 85 -26.20 -7.56 0.62
N ALA A 86 -25.26 -8.10 -0.15
CA ALA A 86 -24.07 -8.75 0.38
C ALA A 86 -23.31 -7.86 1.37
N ILE A 87 -22.93 -6.64 0.98
CA ILE A 87 -22.17 -5.74 1.86
C ILE A 87 -23.02 -5.27 3.04
N ARG A 88 -24.34 -5.16 2.89
CA ARG A 88 -25.25 -4.84 3.99
C ARG A 88 -25.22 -5.93 5.06
N GLU A 89 -25.35 -7.19 4.66
CA GLU A 89 -25.45 -8.36 5.54
C GLU A 89 -24.11 -8.78 6.14
N ARG A 90 -23.09 -9.00 5.31
CA ARG A 90 -21.79 -9.55 5.73
C ARG A 90 -20.67 -8.51 5.84
N GLY A 91 -20.91 -7.28 5.39
CA GLY A 91 -19.87 -6.25 5.31
C GLY A 91 -19.00 -6.40 4.07
N GLN A 92 -17.93 -5.61 4.01
CA GLN A 92 -17.00 -5.63 2.88
C GLN A 92 -15.90 -6.67 3.11
N ASP A 93 -16.00 -7.82 2.44
CA ASP A 93 -15.01 -8.90 2.54
C ASP A 93 -13.64 -8.49 1.97
N THR A 94 -13.65 -7.92 0.75
CA THR A 94 -12.45 -7.54 -0.01
C THR A 94 -12.26 -6.02 0.03
N PRO A 95 -11.09 -5.51 0.46
CA PRO A 95 -10.82 -4.07 0.43
C PRO A 95 -10.74 -3.54 -1.01
N ILE A 96 -10.97 -2.24 -1.19
CA ILE A 96 -10.66 -1.52 -2.43
C ILE A 96 -9.17 -1.18 -2.49
N LEU A 97 -8.66 -0.77 -3.65
CA LEU A 97 -7.34 -0.16 -3.76
C LEU A 97 -7.51 1.29 -4.16
N VAL A 98 -6.85 2.13 -3.40
CA VAL A 98 -6.74 3.55 -3.67
C VAL A 98 -5.29 3.95 -3.67
N ARG A 99 -5.03 5.10 -4.29
CA ARG A 99 -3.77 5.82 -4.16
C ARG A 99 -4.03 7.20 -3.57
N PRO A 100 -3.06 7.85 -2.94
CA PRO A 100 -3.16 9.25 -2.60
C PRO A 100 -3.39 10.11 -3.85
N HIS A 101 -4.20 11.16 -3.70
CA HIS A 101 -4.48 12.09 -4.79
C HIS A 101 -3.23 12.96 -5.05
N PRO A 102 -2.71 13.03 -6.29
CA PRO A 102 -1.42 13.69 -6.57
C PRO A 102 -1.43 15.20 -6.34
N GLY A 103 -2.60 15.84 -6.40
CA GLY A 103 -2.75 17.29 -6.24
C GLY A 103 -3.52 17.76 -5.00
N ILE A 104 -4.05 16.85 -4.17
CA ILE A 104 -4.92 17.23 -3.04
C ILE A 104 -4.59 16.34 -1.85
N ASP A 105 -4.01 16.94 -0.82
CA ASP A 105 -3.66 16.20 0.39
C ASP A 105 -4.91 15.71 1.14
N GLY A 106 -4.81 14.54 1.75
CA GLY A 106 -5.92 13.90 2.46
C GLY A 106 -7.07 13.35 1.58
N ARG A 107 -6.95 13.43 0.25
CA ARG A 107 -7.86 12.76 -0.70
C ARG A 107 -7.18 11.55 -1.33
N TYR A 108 -8.02 10.61 -1.75
CA TYR A 108 -7.60 9.39 -2.39
C TYR A 108 -8.27 9.24 -3.75
N MET A 109 -7.61 8.57 -4.69
CA MET A 109 -8.19 8.20 -5.98
C MET A 109 -8.37 6.69 -6.04
N ILE A 110 -9.54 6.25 -6.52
CA ILE A 110 -9.82 4.82 -6.71
C ILE A 110 -8.94 4.29 -7.83
N VAL A 111 -8.27 3.17 -7.57
CA VAL A 111 -7.58 2.36 -8.57
C VAL A 111 -8.46 1.20 -9.01
N PHE A 112 -9.04 0.47 -8.04
CA PHE A 112 -10.07 -0.55 -8.30
C PHE A 112 -11.16 -0.54 -7.23
N GLY A 113 -12.34 -1.10 -7.56
CA GLY A 113 -13.42 -1.33 -6.60
C GLY A 113 -14.49 -0.23 -6.53
N HIS A 114 -14.70 0.52 -7.61
CA HIS A 114 -15.69 1.61 -7.73
C HIS A 114 -17.08 1.25 -7.17
N ARG A 115 -17.62 0.07 -7.51
CA ARG A 115 -18.94 -0.37 -7.02
C ARG A 115 -19.01 -0.48 -5.49
N ARG A 116 -17.92 -0.91 -4.83
CA ARG A 116 -17.87 -1.04 -3.36
C ARG A 116 -17.88 0.32 -2.67
N VAL A 117 -17.20 1.32 -3.25
CA VAL A 117 -17.25 2.70 -2.73
C VAL A 117 -18.66 3.27 -2.83
N ARG A 118 -19.34 3.05 -3.97
CA ARG A 118 -20.73 3.49 -4.13
C ARG A 118 -21.68 2.83 -3.13
N VAL A 119 -21.60 1.49 -2.98
CA VAL A 119 -22.40 0.75 -2.00
C VAL A 119 -22.11 1.25 -0.57
N ALA A 120 -20.84 1.46 -0.21
CA ALA A 120 -20.48 1.98 1.10
C ALA A 120 -21.09 3.38 1.35
N GLY A 121 -21.06 4.25 0.33
CA GLY A 121 -21.71 5.55 0.37
C GLY A 121 -23.23 5.46 0.53
N GLU A 122 -23.90 4.59 -0.23
CA GLU A 122 -25.35 4.36 -0.12
C GLU A 122 -25.76 3.78 1.25
N LEU A 123 -24.92 2.95 1.85
CA LEU A 123 -25.13 2.38 3.17
C LEU A 123 -24.69 3.32 4.31
N GLY A 124 -24.06 4.47 4.01
CA GLY A 124 -23.52 5.38 5.01
C GLY A 124 -22.39 4.77 5.86
N ARG A 125 -21.62 3.84 5.29
CA ARG A 125 -20.53 3.12 5.97
C ARG A 125 -19.17 3.53 5.40
N LYS A 126 -18.12 3.41 6.22
CA LYS A 126 -16.74 3.50 5.75
C LYS A 126 -16.41 2.32 4.84
N VAL A 127 -15.51 2.54 3.90
CA VAL A 127 -15.00 1.51 2.97
C VAL A 127 -13.62 1.07 3.42
N ARG A 128 -13.40 -0.24 3.46
CA ARG A 128 -12.09 -0.84 3.68
C ARG A 128 -11.25 -0.67 2.42
N ALA A 129 -10.08 -0.07 2.55
CA ALA A 129 -9.20 0.27 1.44
C ALA A 129 -7.74 -0.08 1.76
N VAL A 130 -6.99 -0.47 0.74
CA VAL A 130 -5.53 -0.54 0.76
C VAL A 130 -5.04 0.72 0.06
N VAL A 131 -4.13 1.45 0.69
CA VAL A 131 -3.55 2.68 0.13
C VAL A 131 -2.18 2.36 -0.43
N LYS A 132 -2.00 2.50 -1.74
CA LYS A 132 -0.72 2.25 -2.39
C LYS A 132 -0.25 3.47 -3.16
N GLU A 133 1.02 3.82 -2.99
CA GLU A 133 1.70 4.80 -3.82
C GLU A 133 1.88 4.20 -5.22
N ILE A 134 1.08 4.66 -6.18
CA ILE A 134 1.10 4.21 -7.57
C ILE A 134 1.23 5.45 -8.44
N ASP A 135 2.20 5.49 -9.35
CA ASP A 135 2.35 6.58 -10.31
C ASP A 135 1.23 6.56 -11.36
N ASP A 136 1.00 7.67 -12.04
CA ASP A 136 -0.11 7.82 -12.99
C ASP A 136 -0.05 6.78 -14.11
N LYS A 137 1.15 6.45 -14.58
CA LYS A 137 1.34 5.45 -15.63
C LYS A 137 0.97 4.05 -15.16
N THR A 138 1.41 3.65 -13.97
CA THR A 138 1.04 2.33 -13.40
C THR A 138 -0.43 2.27 -13.03
N HIS A 139 -1.05 3.38 -12.60
CA HIS A 139 -2.49 3.45 -12.37
C HIS A 139 -3.26 3.16 -13.66
N VAL A 140 -2.93 3.83 -14.77
CA VAL A 140 -3.54 3.58 -16.09
C VAL A 140 -3.35 2.11 -16.51
N ILE A 141 -2.15 1.54 -16.32
CA ILE A 141 -1.85 0.14 -16.67
C ILE A 141 -2.69 -0.82 -15.82
N ALA A 142 -2.75 -0.63 -14.50
CA ALA A 142 -3.51 -1.47 -13.58
C ALA A 142 -5.00 -1.50 -13.95
N GLN A 143 -5.57 -0.33 -14.28
CA GLN A 143 -6.95 -0.22 -14.71
C GLN A 143 -7.19 -0.86 -16.10
N GLY A 144 -6.22 -0.73 -17.01
CA GLY A 144 -6.24 -1.41 -18.31
C GLY A 144 -6.16 -2.93 -18.18
N GLN A 145 -5.36 -3.45 -17.25
CA GLN A 145 -5.25 -4.88 -16.97
C GLN A 145 -6.54 -5.44 -16.35
N GLU A 146 -7.17 -4.74 -15.41
CA GLU A 146 -8.47 -5.17 -14.84
C GLU A 146 -9.55 -5.27 -15.92
N ASN A 147 -9.63 -4.27 -16.80
CA ASN A 147 -10.59 -4.26 -17.90
C ASN A 147 -10.30 -5.36 -18.95
N SER A 148 -9.02 -5.60 -19.25
CA SER A 148 -8.61 -6.63 -20.22
C SER A 148 -8.78 -8.05 -19.67
N ALA A 149 -8.52 -8.26 -18.38
CA ALA A 149 -8.75 -9.55 -17.71
C ALA A 149 -10.24 -9.92 -17.70
N ARG A 150 -11.13 -8.93 -17.53
CA ARG A 150 -12.59 -9.15 -17.68
C ARG A 150 -12.99 -9.40 -19.13
N ALA A 151 -12.41 -8.68 -20.10
CA ALA A 151 -12.72 -8.88 -21.52
C ALA A 151 -12.38 -10.30 -22.00
N ASN A 152 -11.30 -10.89 -21.50
CA ASN A 152 -10.92 -12.27 -21.81
C ASN A 152 -11.81 -13.33 -21.13
N LEU A 153 -12.56 -12.99 -20.08
CA LEU A 153 -13.54 -13.89 -19.46
C LEU A 153 -14.91 -13.87 -20.15
N SER A 154 -15.16 -12.95 -21.09
CA SER A 154 -16.45 -12.81 -21.80
C SER A 154 -16.54 -13.62 -23.11
N PHE A 155 -15.57 -14.48 -23.40
CA PHE A 155 -15.58 -15.38 -24.56
C PHE A 155 -15.50 -16.85 -24.12
N ILE A 156 -16.50 -17.34 -23.40
CA ILE A 156 -16.87 -18.77 -23.33
C ILE A 156 -18.39 -18.86 -23.34
#